data_AF-A0AAD0S9U0-F1
#
_entry.id   AF-A0AAD0S9U0-F1
#
_cell.length_a   1.000
_cell.length_b   1.000
_cell.length_c   1.000
_cell.angle_alpha   90.00
_cell.angle_beta   90.00
_cell.angle_gamma   90.00
#
_symmetry.space_group_name_H-M   'P 1'
#
loop_
_entity.id
_entity.type
_entity.pdbx_description
1 polymer ?
#
loop_
_entity_poly.entity_id
_entity_poly.type
_entity_poly.pdbx_seq_one_letter_code
_entity_poly.pdbx_strand_id
1 'polypeptide(L)'
;MTKDALHAFLTTRFDLVTDPAERGNGRAYFLGRVVWHPASTTRVLHVTCGADERVSHIRLCDSSDNNHSVFVPLPVTWPELRRIVADEIARHVRRSTAREARDRHA
;
A
#
# COMPACT_ATOMS: atom_id res chain seq x y z
N MET A 1 14.98 7.38 -4.06
CA MET A 1 14.41 6.36 -4.97
C MET A 1 13.43 7.04 -5.91
N THR A 2 13.45 6.71 -7.20
CA THR A 2 12.50 7.29 -8.19
C THR A 2 11.14 6.62 -8.08
N LYS A 3 10.09 7.32 -8.53
CA LYS A 3 8.74 6.76 -8.64
C LYS A 3 8.71 5.45 -9.45
N ASP A 4 9.38 5.42 -10.59
CA ASP A 4 9.37 4.25 -11.49
C ASP A 4 10.09 3.05 -10.91
N ALA A 5 11.23 3.25 -10.23
CA ALA A 5 11.95 2.16 -9.58
C ALA A 5 11.09 1.55 -8.46
N LEU A 6 10.42 2.39 -7.67
CA LEU A 6 9.49 1.90 -6.65
C LEU A 6 8.31 1.18 -7.29
N HIS A 7 7.74 1.73 -8.36
CA HIS A 7 6.62 1.12 -9.07
C HIS A 7 6.99 -0.28 -9.57
N ALA A 8 8.09 -0.41 -10.31
CA ALA A 8 8.56 -1.69 -10.83
C ALA A 8 8.83 -2.70 -9.70
N PHE A 9 9.40 -2.26 -8.59
CA PHE A 9 9.62 -3.11 -7.43
C PHE A 9 8.30 -3.65 -6.84
N LEU A 10 7.31 -2.77 -6.64
CA LEU A 10 6.03 -3.15 -6.03
C LEU A 10 5.19 -4.05 -6.94
N THR A 11 5.16 -3.76 -8.24
CA THR A 11 4.39 -4.55 -9.20
C THR A 11 5.05 -5.90 -9.48
N THR A 12 6.38 -5.96 -9.59
CA THR A 12 7.08 -7.21 -9.92
C THR A 12 7.23 -8.12 -8.70
N ARG A 13 7.42 -7.57 -7.50
CA ARG A 13 7.75 -8.39 -6.33
C ARG A 13 6.53 -8.84 -5.52
N PHE A 14 5.44 -8.09 -5.61
CA PHE A 14 4.24 -8.25 -4.80
C PHE A 14 2.95 -8.26 -5.61
N ASP A 15 3.04 -8.19 -6.95
CA ASP A 15 1.88 -8.15 -7.85
C ASP A 15 0.87 -7.04 -7.50
N LEU A 16 1.37 -5.94 -6.92
CA LEU A 16 0.51 -4.82 -6.57
C LEU A 16 0.09 -4.08 -7.83
N VAL A 17 -1.19 -3.76 -7.92
CA VAL A 17 -1.77 -2.99 -9.02
C VAL A 17 -2.04 -1.55 -8.57
N THR A 18 -2.13 -0.64 -9.53
CA THR A 18 -2.46 0.78 -9.29
C THR A 18 -3.80 1.10 -9.91
N ASP A 19 -4.51 2.10 -9.40
CA ASP A 19 -5.73 2.57 -10.04
C ASP A 19 -5.38 3.35 -11.33
N PRO A 20 -5.83 2.91 -12.52
CA PRO A 20 -5.56 3.61 -13.77
C PRO A 20 -6.21 5.01 -13.84
N ALA A 21 -7.23 5.28 -13.03
CA ALA A 21 -7.89 6.58 -12.96
C ALA A 21 -7.16 7.59 -12.06
N GLU A 22 -6.21 7.15 -11.24
CA GLU A 22 -5.49 8.01 -10.30
C GLU A 22 -4.55 8.98 -11.05
N ARG A 23 -4.71 10.27 -10.77
CA ARG A 23 -3.92 11.35 -11.38
C ARG A 23 -3.13 12.12 -10.33
N GLY A 24 -2.00 12.71 -10.75
CA GLY A 24 -1.16 13.57 -9.92
C GLY A 24 0.07 12.88 -9.36
N ASN A 25 0.59 13.45 -8.26
CA ASN A 25 1.87 13.04 -7.65
C ASN A 25 1.70 11.92 -6.62
N GLY A 26 0.46 11.52 -6.32
CA GLY A 26 0.10 10.37 -5.49
C GLY A 26 -0.12 9.11 -6.32
N ARG A 27 0.17 7.95 -5.74
CA ARG A 27 -0.16 6.65 -6.31
C ARG A 27 -0.48 5.64 -5.22
N ALA A 28 -1.70 5.13 -5.22
CA ALA A 28 -2.15 4.03 -4.42
C ALA A 28 -1.83 2.68 -5.08
N TYR A 29 -1.48 1.71 -4.23
CA TYR A 29 -1.18 0.35 -4.64
C TYR A 29 -2.09 -0.62 -3.89
N PHE A 30 -2.58 -1.62 -4.63
CA PHE A 30 -3.61 -2.54 -4.19
C PHE A 30 -3.18 -3.98 -4.37
N LEU A 31 -3.65 -4.83 -3.47
CA LEU A 31 -3.46 -6.27 -3.58
C LEU A 31 -4.48 -6.88 -4.53
N GLY A 32 -4.02 -7.43 -5.66
CA GLY A 32 -4.84 -8.15 -6.63
C GLY A 32 -5.73 -7.25 -7.47
N ARG A 33 -6.86 -6.80 -6.93
CA ARG A 33 -7.83 -5.93 -7.64
C ARG A 33 -7.97 -4.58 -6.95
N VAL A 34 -8.35 -3.57 -7.72
CA VAL A 34 -8.66 -2.23 -7.20
C VAL A 34 -10.04 -2.24 -6.52
N VAL A 35 -10.07 -2.13 -5.19
CA VAL A 35 -11.29 -1.91 -4.41
C VAL A 35 -11.09 -0.68 -3.52
N TRP A 36 -11.92 0.34 -3.76
CA TRP A 36 -11.92 1.58 -3.00
C TRP A 36 -13.23 1.73 -2.23
N HIS A 37 -13.37 0.97 -1.14
CA HIS A 37 -14.55 1.02 -0.29
C HIS A 37 -14.13 1.17 1.18
N PRO A 38 -14.76 2.05 1.97
CA PRO A 38 -14.39 2.25 3.39
C PRO A 38 -14.38 0.96 4.21
N ALA A 39 -15.27 0.02 3.90
CA ALA A 39 -15.36 -1.25 4.63
C ALA A 39 -14.42 -2.36 4.12
N SER A 40 -13.90 -2.27 2.89
CA SER A 40 -13.30 -3.44 2.20
C SER A 40 -12.20 -3.09 1.18
N THR A 41 -11.53 -1.95 1.33
CA THR A 41 -10.45 -1.57 0.42
C THR A 41 -9.32 -2.61 0.39
N THR A 42 -8.79 -2.86 -0.80
CA THR A 42 -7.60 -3.69 -1.04
C THR A 42 -6.30 -2.87 -1.09
N ARG A 43 -6.36 -1.59 -0.71
CA ARG A 43 -5.22 -0.68 -0.74
C ARG A 43 -4.23 -1.03 0.35
N VAL A 44 -3.00 -1.31 -0.05
CA VAL A 44 -1.89 -1.69 0.85
C VAL A 44 -1.07 -0.47 1.22
N LEU A 45 -0.78 0.40 0.25
CA LEU A 45 0.10 1.54 0.45
C LEU A 45 -0.26 2.70 -0.48
N HIS A 46 0.09 3.90 -0.04
CA HIS A 46 -0.05 5.13 -0.82
C HIS A 46 1.29 5.86 -0.87
N VAL A 47 1.74 6.15 -2.08
CA VAL A 47 3.04 6.79 -2.34
C VAL A 47 2.79 8.21 -2.81
N THR A 48 3.49 9.17 -2.20
CA THR A 48 3.53 10.55 -2.69
C THR A 48 4.91 10.86 -3.24
N CYS A 49 4.98 11.55 -4.37
CA CYS A 49 6.22 12.00 -4.99
C CYS A 49 6.41 13.51 -4.82
N GLY A 50 7.66 13.95 -4.68
CA GLY A 50 8.06 15.34 -4.74
C GLY A 50 8.01 15.89 -6.17
N ALA A 51 8.32 17.19 -6.32
CA ALA A 51 8.37 17.85 -7.63
C ALA A 51 9.49 17.32 -8.56
N ASP A 52 10.44 16.59 -7.99
CA ASP A 52 11.57 15.94 -8.66
C ASP A 52 11.28 14.48 -9.05
N GLU A 53 10.02 14.05 -9.00
CA GLU A 53 9.57 12.67 -9.24
C GLU A 53 10.21 11.62 -8.32
N ARG A 54 10.83 12.06 -7.22
CA ARG A 54 11.34 11.17 -6.18
C ARG A 54 10.24 10.89 -5.17
N VAL A 55 10.27 9.68 -4.64
CA VAL A 55 9.35 9.27 -3.57
C VAL A 55 9.64 10.12 -2.33
N SER A 56 8.63 10.88 -1.87
CA SER A 56 8.71 11.73 -0.68
C SER A 56 8.06 11.06 0.53
N HIS A 57 6.99 10.31 0.34
CA HIS A 57 6.29 9.60 1.41
C HIS A 57 5.76 8.25 0.92
N ILE A 58 5.81 7.24 1.78
CA ILE A 58 5.12 5.96 1.59
C ILE A 58 4.29 5.72 2.84
N ARG A 59 2.96 5.81 2.72
CA ARG A 59 2.02 5.52 3.79
C ARG A 59 1.60 4.06 3.72
N LEU A 60 1.64 3.38 4.86
CA LEU A 60 1.15 2.01 5.07
C LEU A 60 -0.33 2.09 5.42
N CYS A 61 -1.23 1.73 4.49
CA CYS A 61 -2.66 2.05 4.60
C CYS A 61 -3.41 1.20 5.63
N ASP A 62 -2.84 0.06 5.99
CA ASP A 62 -3.44 -0.98 6.78
C ASP A 62 -2.92 -0.99 8.21
N SER A 63 -1.67 -0.57 8.39
CA SER A 63 -1.10 -0.10 9.64
C SER A 63 -1.58 1.31 10.00
N SER A 64 -2.03 2.09 9.02
CA SER A 64 -2.70 3.36 9.30
C SER A 64 -4.14 3.11 9.72
N ASP A 65 -4.44 3.12 11.01
CA ASP A 65 -5.84 3.27 11.43
C ASP A 65 -6.34 4.71 11.19
N ASN A 66 -7.59 5.00 11.54
CA ASN A 66 -8.20 6.30 11.28
C ASN A 66 -7.54 7.46 12.06
N ASN A 67 -6.72 7.17 13.07
CA ASN A 67 -6.11 8.16 13.94
C ASN A 67 -4.58 8.19 13.88
N HIS A 68 -3.93 7.08 13.49
CA HIS A 68 -2.49 6.96 13.40
C HIS A 68 -2.07 6.70 11.96
N SER A 69 -1.36 7.66 11.35
CA SER A 69 -0.75 7.45 10.04
C SER A 69 0.65 6.85 10.19
N VAL A 70 0.86 5.66 9.63
CA VAL A 70 2.17 4.99 9.65
C VAL A 70 2.85 5.20 8.30
N PHE A 71 4.09 5.71 8.34
CA PHE A 71 4.91 5.97 7.16
C PHE A 71 6.20 5.15 7.20
N VAL A 72 6.68 4.76 6.02
CA VAL A 72 8.01 4.17 5.86
C VAL A 72 9.05 5.27 6.08
N PRO A 73 10.04 5.08 6.97
CA PRO A 73 11.13 6.05 7.14
C PRO A 73 11.99 6.10 5.87
N LEU A 74 12.32 7.31 5.40
CA LEU A 74 13.15 7.51 4.21
C LEU A 74 14.49 8.18 4.60
N PRO A 75 15.62 7.83 3.94
CA PRO A 75 15.73 6.83 2.87
C PRO A 75 15.62 5.40 3.40
N VAL A 76 14.96 4.53 2.65
CA VAL A 76 14.80 3.10 2.96
C VAL A 76 15.62 2.25 1.98
N THR A 77 16.18 1.16 2.47
CA THR A 77 16.86 0.18 1.61
C THR A 77 15.84 -0.78 0.97
N TRP A 78 16.16 -1.35 -0.20
CA TRP A 78 15.27 -2.32 -0.86
C TRP A 78 14.93 -3.55 0.00
N PRO A 79 15.87 -4.19 0.72
CA PRO A 79 15.56 -5.33 1.58
C PRO A 79 14.61 -4.96 2.73
N GLU A 80 14.80 -3.78 3.32
CA GLU A 80 13.94 -3.27 4.38
C GLU A 80 12.55 -2.94 3.87
N LEU A 81 12.46 -2.23 2.73
CA LEU A 81 11.18 -1.94 2.09
C LEU A 81 10.42 -3.22 1.73
N ARG A 82 11.12 -4.26 1.25
CA ARG A 82 10.53 -5.57 0.99
C ARG A 82 9.89 -6.15 2.24
N ARG A 83 10.60 -6.11 3.38
CA ARG A 83 10.07 -6.61 4.66
C ARG A 83 8.83 -5.83 5.08
N ILE A 84 8.90 -4.49 5.04
CA ILE A 84 7.80 -3.62 5.44
C ILE A 84 6.54 -3.86 4.59
N VAL A 85 6.68 -3.96 3.27
CA VAL A 85 5.55 -4.22 2.37
C VAL A 85 4.98 -5.62 2.59
N ALA A 86 5.83 -6.63 2.79
CA ALA A 86 5.37 -7.98 3.11
C ALA A 86 4.59 -8.03 4.44
N ASP A 87 5.07 -7.34 5.47
CA ASP A 87 4.41 -7.25 6.77
C ASP A 87 3.04 -6.56 6.63
N GLU A 88 2.95 -5.52 5.81
CA GLU A 88 1.71 -4.78 5.56
C GLU A 88 0.69 -5.65 4.80
N ILE A 89 1.11 -6.37 3.76
CA ILE A 89 0.25 -7.32 3.04
C ILE A 89 -0.23 -8.43 3.98
N ALA A 90 0.63 -8.95 4.85
CA ALA A 90 0.24 -9.97 5.82
C ALA A 90 -0.80 -9.45 6.83
N ARG A 91 -0.68 -8.18 7.26
CA ARG A 91 -1.72 -7.51 8.07
C ARG A 91 -3.04 -7.38 7.30
N HIS A 92 -2.96 -7.00 6.03
CA HIS A 92 -4.12 -6.90 5.14
C HIS A 92 -4.90 -8.20 5.08
N VAL A 93 -4.21 -9.28 4.71
CA VAL A 93 -4.83 -10.60 4.57
C VAL A 93 -5.47 -11.05 5.88
N ARG A 94 -4.79 -10.89 7.03
CA ARG A 94 -5.36 -11.24 8.34
C ARG A 94 -6.61 -10.43 8.69
N ARG A 95 -6.65 -9.13 8.36
CA ARG A 95 -7.83 -8.31 8.63
C ARG A 95 -9.00 -8.70 7.75
N SER A 96 -8.75 -8.92 6.46
CA SER A 96 -9.78 -9.31 5.49
C SER A 96 -10.40 -10.65 5.84
N THR A 97 -9.59 -11.65 6.20
CA THR A 97 -10.10 -12.96 6.65
C THR A 97 -10.88 -12.88 7.95
N ALA A 98 -10.42 -12.07 8.93
CA ALA A 98 -11.15 -11.86 10.18
C ALA A 98 -12.51 -11.16 9.97
N ARG A 99 -12.62 -10.27 8.98
CA ARG A 99 -13.89 -9.63 8.61
C ARG A 99 -14.85 -10.61 7.96
N GLU A 100 -14.39 -11.36 6.97
CA GLU A 100 -15.21 -12.40 6.32
C GLU A 100 -15.72 -13.43 7.33
N ALA A 101 -14.91 -13.80 8.33
CA ALA A 101 -15.36 -14.68 9.39
C ALA A 101 -16.48 -14.07 10.24
N ARG A 102 -16.46 -12.76 10.51
CA ARG A 102 -17.55 -12.09 11.26
C ARG A 102 -18.83 -12.02 10.46
N ASP A 103 -18.74 -11.66 9.17
CA ASP A 103 -19.92 -11.51 8.30
C ASP A 103 -20.65 -12.84 8.05
N ARG A 104 -19.96 -13.98 8.16
CA ARG A 104 -20.57 -15.32 8.05
C ARG A 104 -21.29 -15.79 9.31
N HIS A 105 -21.06 -15.15 10.45
CA HIS A 105 -21.69 -15.48 11.74
C HIS A 105 -22.70 -14.42 12.21
N ALA A 106 -22.94 -13.38 11.38
CA ALA A 106 -23.94 -12.33 11.61
C ALA A 106 -25.21 -12.62 10.80
#